data_AF-A0A1L8CR07-F1
#
_entry.id   AF-A0A1L8CR07-F1
#
_cell.length_a   1.000
_cell.length_b   1.000
_cell.length_c   1.000
_cell.angle_alpha   90.00
_cell.angle_beta   90.00
_cell.angle_gamma   90.00
#
_symmetry.space_group_name_H-M   'P 1'
#
loop_
_entity.id
_entity.type
_entity.pdbx_description
1 polymer ?
#
loop_
_entity_poly.entity_id
_entity_poly.type
_entity_poly.pdbx_seq_one_letter_code
_entity_poly.pdbx_strand_id
1 'polypeptide(L)'
;MDERKIKTVADISVFLSGTDQTELRLQGSKDDIYAWVERALNRFRYGKLSKKEKGIVLNYLIQLSGYSRQQVTRFIARYRETGHVRRRQRTVNGFERIYTREDIMLLAEVDRLVDSASGTTIKVYCQRAVFSNMK
;
A
#
# COMPACT_ATOMS: atom_id res chain seq x y z
N MET A 1 -2.52 -26.05 -0.43
CA MET A 1 -1.12 -25.93 -0.85
C MET A 1 -0.24 -25.90 0.40
N ASP A 2 0.85 -26.68 0.45
CA ASP A 2 1.76 -26.72 1.62
C ASP A 2 3.13 -26.16 1.24
N GLU A 3 3.24 -24.84 1.28
CA GLU A 3 4.45 -24.07 0.96
C GLU A 3 5.61 -24.32 1.96
N ARG A 4 5.34 -25.03 3.06
CA ARG A 4 6.36 -25.41 4.05
C ARG A 4 7.29 -26.51 3.54
N LYS A 5 6.86 -27.27 2.53
CA LYS A 5 7.68 -28.31 1.87
C LYS A 5 8.79 -27.72 1.00
N ILE A 6 8.67 -26.45 0.59
CA ILE A 6 9.66 -25.75 -0.24
C ILE A 6 10.78 -25.22 0.67
N LYS A 7 11.96 -25.86 0.60
CA LYS A 7 13.10 -25.55 1.50
C LYS A 7 14.25 -24.87 0.77
N THR A 8 14.42 -25.14 -0.52
CA THR A 8 15.53 -24.63 -1.33
C THR A 8 15.04 -23.76 -2.49
N VAL A 9 15.94 -22.95 -3.06
CA VAL A 9 15.63 -22.16 -4.27
C VAL A 9 15.39 -23.07 -5.48
N ALA A 10 16.00 -24.26 -5.52
CA ALA A 10 15.71 -25.25 -6.55
C ALA A 10 14.27 -25.75 -6.46
N ASP A 11 13.78 -26.04 -5.25
CA ASP A 11 12.40 -26.51 -5.00
C ASP A 11 11.37 -25.49 -5.52
N ILE A 12 11.66 -24.19 -5.39
CA ILE A 12 10.79 -23.12 -5.91
C ILE A 12 10.56 -23.30 -7.43
N SER A 13 11.63 -23.61 -8.15
CA SER A 13 11.58 -23.72 -9.62
C SER A 13 10.67 -24.87 -10.02
N VAL A 14 10.87 -26.04 -9.40
CA VAL A 14 10.05 -27.25 -9.59
C VAL A 14 8.59 -26.97 -9.23
N PHE A 15 8.38 -26.30 -8.10
CA PHE A 15 7.06 -25.97 -7.59
C PHE A 15 6.27 -25.04 -8.52
N LEU A 16 6.91 -23.98 -9.01
CA LEU A 16 6.28 -23.00 -9.90
C LEU A 16 6.01 -23.55 -11.30
N SER A 17 6.76 -24.56 -11.75
CA SER A 17 6.54 -25.22 -13.05
C SER A 17 5.37 -26.20 -13.03
N GLY A 18 5.03 -26.77 -11.87
CA GLY A 18 4.04 -27.85 -11.75
C GLY A 18 2.63 -27.41 -11.35
N THR A 19 2.37 -26.11 -11.15
CA THR A 19 1.13 -25.61 -10.55
C THR A 19 0.53 -24.46 -11.35
N ASP A 20 -0.80 -24.45 -11.52
CA ASP A 20 -1.51 -23.32 -12.11
C ASP A 20 -1.35 -22.08 -11.22
N GLN A 21 -0.87 -20.98 -11.81
CA GLN A 21 -0.56 -19.74 -11.11
C GLN A 21 -1.78 -19.10 -10.43
N THR A 22 -2.99 -19.40 -10.91
CA THR A 22 -4.23 -18.87 -10.33
C THR A 22 -4.57 -19.49 -8.97
N GLU A 23 -4.11 -20.72 -8.71
CA GLU A 23 -4.36 -21.44 -7.45
C GLU A 23 -3.25 -21.26 -6.39
N LEU A 24 -2.15 -20.59 -6.74
CA LEU A 24 -0.96 -20.46 -5.89
C LEU A 24 -1.10 -19.46 -4.73
N ARG A 25 -2.13 -18.63 -4.74
CA ARG A 25 -2.25 -17.53 -3.78
C ARG A 25 -2.54 -18.05 -2.38
N LEU A 26 -1.76 -17.58 -1.41
CA LEU A 26 -2.01 -17.85 -0.01
C LEU A 26 -3.31 -17.18 0.43
N GLN A 27 -4.09 -17.92 1.21
CA GLN A 27 -5.28 -17.41 1.87
C GLN A 27 -4.89 -16.87 3.26
N GLY A 28 -5.48 -15.73 3.65
CA GLY A 28 -5.24 -15.12 4.95
C GLY A 28 -5.41 -13.61 4.94
N SER A 29 -5.21 -13.00 6.10
CA SER A 29 -5.18 -11.54 6.24
C SER A 29 -3.91 -10.96 5.59
N LYS A 30 -3.89 -9.64 5.41
CA LYS A 30 -2.67 -8.94 4.96
C LYS A 30 -1.50 -9.19 5.91
N ASP A 31 -1.76 -9.28 7.21
CA ASP A 31 -0.69 -9.45 8.20
C ASP A 31 -0.11 -10.86 8.13
N ASP A 32 -0.92 -11.88 7.82
CA ASP A 32 -0.47 -13.25 7.55
C ASP A 32 0.45 -13.32 6.34
N ILE A 33 0.09 -12.62 5.26
CA ILE A 33 0.92 -12.56 4.05
C ILE A 33 2.26 -11.86 4.35
N TYR A 34 2.26 -10.75 5.09
CA TYR A 34 3.49 -10.05 5.46
C TYR A 34 4.41 -10.94 6.33
N ALA A 35 3.84 -11.61 7.33
CA ALA A 35 4.58 -12.56 8.17
C ALA A 35 5.12 -13.75 7.35
N TRP A 36 4.35 -14.24 6.38
CA TRP A 36 4.80 -15.27 5.46
C TRP A 36 5.98 -14.80 4.58
N VAL A 37 5.91 -13.59 3.99
CA VAL A 37 7.01 -13.04 3.17
C VAL A 37 8.30 -12.95 3.99
N GLU A 38 8.23 -12.45 5.23
CA GLU A 38 9.38 -12.37 6.13
C GLU A 38 9.98 -13.76 6.42
N ARG A 39 9.13 -14.74 6.75
CA ARG A 39 9.58 -16.13 6.97
C ARG A 39 10.22 -16.74 5.73
N ALA A 40 9.70 -16.46 4.53
CA ALA A 40 10.28 -16.94 3.28
C ALA A 40 11.66 -16.30 3.03
N LEU A 41 11.79 -14.98 3.20
CA LEU A 41 13.07 -14.28 3.02
C LEU A 41 14.15 -14.76 4.01
N ASN A 42 13.75 -15.04 5.25
CA ASN A 42 14.61 -15.67 6.27
C ASN A 42 15.00 -17.09 5.88
N ARG A 43 14.03 -17.93 5.49
CA ARG A 43 14.25 -19.34 5.10
C ARG A 43 15.28 -19.47 3.99
N PHE A 44 15.15 -18.67 2.94
CA PHE A 44 16.07 -18.71 1.79
C PHE A 44 17.33 -17.87 1.99
N ARG A 45 17.51 -17.26 3.17
CA ARG A 45 18.65 -16.38 3.48
C ARG A 45 18.88 -15.35 2.37
N TYR A 46 17.83 -14.65 1.95
CA TYR A 46 17.77 -13.87 0.71
C TYR A 46 18.98 -12.95 0.47
N GLY A 47 19.56 -12.37 1.53
CA GLY A 47 20.75 -11.52 1.44
C GLY A 47 21.97 -12.23 0.83
N LYS A 48 22.12 -13.53 1.08
CA LYS A 48 23.26 -14.37 0.63
C LYS A 48 23.06 -14.98 -0.76
N LEU A 49 21.90 -14.80 -1.37
CA LEU A 49 21.58 -15.37 -2.68
C LEU A 49 22.29 -14.63 -3.82
N SER A 50 22.65 -15.36 -4.87
CA SER A 50 23.11 -14.81 -6.14
C SER A 50 21.99 -14.01 -6.83
N LYS A 51 22.36 -13.21 -7.84
CA LYS A 51 21.38 -12.41 -8.62
C LYS A 51 20.30 -13.29 -9.26
N LYS A 52 20.69 -14.48 -9.75
CA LYS A 52 19.78 -15.44 -10.39
C LYS A 52 18.77 -16.00 -9.37
N GLU A 53 19.27 -16.46 -8.22
CA GLU A 53 18.43 -17.01 -7.15
C GLU A 53 17.47 -15.98 -6.56
N LYS A 54 17.92 -14.71 -6.44
CA LYS A 54 17.06 -13.60 -6.02
C LYS A 54 15.87 -13.41 -6.96
N GLY A 55 16.07 -13.58 -8.27
CA GLY A 55 14.99 -13.53 -9.25
C GLY A 55 13.96 -14.64 -9.06
N ILE A 56 14.41 -15.86 -8.76
CA ILE A 56 13.55 -17.03 -8.50
C ILE A 56 12.70 -16.79 -7.24
N VAL A 57 13.32 -16.36 -6.14
CA VAL A 57 12.61 -16.05 -4.90
C VAL A 57 11.65 -14.87 -5.08
N LEU A 58 12.03 -13.85 -5.84
CA LEU A 58 11.13 -12.72 -6.15
C LEU A 58 9.86 -13.20 -6.87
N ASN A 59 10.00 -14.05 -7.89
CA ASN A 59 8.85 -14.59 -8.62
C ASN A 59 7.95 -15.43 -7.70
N TYR A 60 8.54 -16.27 -6.87
CA TYR A 60 7.82 -17.05 -5.87
C TYR A 60 7.00 -16.18 -4.90
N LEU A 61 7.60 -15.12 -4.37
CA LEU A 61 6.91 -14.19 -3.49
C LEU A 61 5.74 -13.49 -4.20
N ILE A 62 5.90 -13.10 -5.47
CA ILE A 62 4.83 -12.49 -6.26
C ILE A 62 3.65 -13.44 -6.42
N GLN A 63 3.90 -14.68 -6.84
CA GLN A 63 2.86 -15.67 -7.13
C GLN A 63 2.05 -16.03 -5.87
N LEU A 64 2.72 -16.32 -4.76
CA LEU A 64 2.04 -16.76 -3.54
C LEU A 64 1.42 -15.62 -2.74
N SER A 65 2.04 -14.43 -2.72
CA SER A 65 1.49 -13.30 -1.96
C SER A 65 0.35 -12.58 -2.69
N GLY A 66 0.26 -12.74 -4.02
CA GLY A 66 -0.69 -11.99 -4.86
C GLY A 66 -0.37 -10.50 -5.00
N TYR A 67 0.76 -10.03 -4.46
CA TYR A 67 1.19 -8.63 -4.61
C TYR A 67 1.94 -8.39 -5.93
N SER A 68 1.84 -7.16 -6.43
CA SER A 68 2.61 -6.74 -7.59
C SER A 68 4.12 -6.80 -7.31
N ARG A 69 4.91 -6.91 -8.39
CA ARG A 69 6.37 -6.90 -8.34
C ARG A 69 6.92 -5.69 -7.56
N GLN A 70 6.30 -4.52 -7.72
CA GLN A 70 6.72 -3.30 -7.04
C GLN A 70 6.53 -3.41 -5.52
N GLN A 71 5.42 -3.98 -5.05
CA GLN A 71 5.17 -4.17 -3.61
C GLN A 71 6.14 -5.21 -3.01
N VAL A 72 6.37 -6.33 -3.69
CA VAL A 72 7.32 -7.34 -3.22
C VAL A 72 8.74 -6.78 -3.17
N THR A 73 9.13 -5.97 -4.17
CA THR A 73 10.43 -5.24 -4.14
C THR A 73 10.54 -4.34 -2.91
N ARG A 74 9.46 -3.63 -2.53
CA ARG A 74 9.43 -2.80 -1.32
C ARG A 74 9.56 -3.63 -0.04
N PHE A 75 8.93 -4.81 0.02
CA PHE A 75 9.10 -5.75 1.14
C PHE A 75 10.55 -6.19 1.28
N ILE A 76 11.18 -6.58 0.17
CA ILE A 76 12.58 -7.00 0.14
C ILE A 76 13.50 -5.86 0.57
N ALA A 77 13.27 -4.63 0.10
CA ALA A 77 14.07 -3.47 0.52
C ALA A 77 13.98 -3.26 2.03
N ARG A 78 12.77 -3.24 2.59
CA ARG A 78 12.55 -3.11 4.04
C ARG A 78 13.19 -4.24 4.83
N TYR A 79 13.09 -5.48 4.35
CA TYR A 79 13.73 -6.62 4.97
C TYR A 79 15.26 -6.49 4.96
N ARG A 80 15.86 -5.99 3.88
CA ARG A 80 17.31 -5.77 3.83
C ARG A 80 17.80 -4.68 4.78
N GLU A 81 16.96 -3.67 5.04
CA GLU A 81 17.27 -2.58 5.96
C GLU A 81 17.06 -2.97 7.43
N THR A 82 15.97 -3.68 7.73
CA THR A 82 15.49 -3.87 9.11
C THR A 82 15.45 -5.33 9.57
N GLY A 83 15.68 -6.28 8.67
CA GLY A 83 15.44 -7.71 8.90
C GLY A 83 13.96 -8.09 8.94
N HIS A 84 13.04 -7.13 8.77
CA HIS A 84 11.61 -7.34 8.99
C HIS A 84 10.75 -6.82 7.83
N VAL A 85 9.63 -7.48 7.57
CA VAL A 85 8.57 -7.06 6.63
C VAL A 85 7.33 -6.71 7.45
N ARG A 86 7.49 -5.97 8.55
CA ARG A 86 6.34 -5.56 9.36
C ARG A 86 5.49 -4.55 8.60
N ARG A 87 4.18 -4.78 8.60
CA ARG A 87 3.21 -3.80 8.10
C ARG A 87 3.19 -2.62 9.07
N ARG A 88 3.38 -1.40 8.55
CA ARG A 88 3.19 -0.20 9.35
C ARG A 88 1.70 0.07 9.44
N GLN A 89 1.23 0.48 10.62
CA GLN A 89 -0.12 0.94 10.82
C GLN A 89 -0.41 2.05 9.80
N ARG A 90 -1.48 1.89 9.03
CA ARG A 90 -1.97 2.95 8.17
C ARG A 90 -2.50 4.04 9.09
N THR A 91 -2.10 5.28 8.90
CA THR A 91 -2.80 6.42 9.50
C THR A 91 -4.25 6.35 9.06
N VAL A 92 -5.14 5.99 10.00
CA VAL A 92 -6.60 5.92 9.81
C VAL A 92 -7.26 7.24 10.13
N ASN A 93 -6.55 8.14 10.80
CA ASN A 93 -6.99 9.51 11.00
C ASN A 93 -7.00 10.17 9.63
N GLY A 94 -8.19 10.36 9.08
CA GLY A 94 -8.39 11.29 7.97
C GLY A 94 -7.91 12.68 8.39
N PHE A 95 -7.80 13.58 7.41
CA PHE A 95 -7.56 14.99 7.73
C PHE A 95 -8.59 15.47 8.75
N GLU A 96 -8.11 16.14 9.80
CA GLU A 96 -9.00 16.78 10.77
C GLU A 96 -9.95 17.73 10.04
N ARG A 97 -11.25 17.60 10.31
CA ARG A 97 -12.26 18.44 9.66
C ARG A 97 -12.19 19.83 10.27
N ILE A 98 -11.71 20.79 9.49
CA ILE A 98 -11.68 22.21 9.86
C ILE A 98 -13.05 22.87 9.68
N TYR A 99 -13.78 22.49 8.61
CA TYR A 99 -15.07 23.08 8.27
C TYR A 99 -16.22 22.29 8.90
N THR A 100 -17.08 23.03 9.60
CA THR A 100 -18.36 22.53 10.13
C THR A 100 -19.36 22.28 8.98
N ARG A 101 -20.51 21.70 9.31
CA ARG A 101 -21.57 21.49 8.30
C ARG A 101 -22.08 22.83 7.78
N GLU A 102 -22.18 23.81 8.67
CA GLU A 102 -22.60 25.17 8.40
C GLU A 102 -21.64 25.86 7.43
N ASP A 103 -20.32 25.72 7.67
CA ASP A 103 -19.30 26.26 6.76
C ASP A 103 -19.40 25.67 5.36
N ILE A 104 -19.65 24.36 5.26
CA ILE A 104 -19.80 23.66 3.96
C ILE A 104 -21.04 24.17 3.23
N MET A 105 -22.16 24.35 3.94
CA MET A 105 -23.39 24.88 3.34
C MET A 105 -23.20 26.32 2.85
N LEU A 106 -22.49 27.15 3.61
CA LEU A 106 -22.16 28.51 3.22
C LEU A 106 -21.26 28.54 1.97
N LEU A 107 -20.22 27.71 1.94
CA LEU A 107 -19.35 27.61 0.75
C LEU A 107 -20.12 27.16 -0.50
N ALA A 108 -21.07 26.23 -0.36
CA ALA A 108 -21.92 25.77 -1.47
C ALA A 108 -22.95 26.82 -1.92
N GLU A 109 -23.37 27.73 -1.04
CA GLU A 109 -24.20 28.88 -1.43
C GLU A 109 -23.40 29.91 -2.21
N VAL A 110 -22.19 30.24 -1.74
CA VAL A 110 -21.28 31.15 -2.44
C VAL A 110 -20.90 30.61 -3.81
N ASP A 111 -20.62 29.31 -3.92
CA ASP A 111 -20.35 28.62 -5.19
C ASP A 111 -21.50 28.79 -6.20
N ARG A 112 -22.76 28.61 -5.75
CA ARG A 112 -23.95 28.77 -6.59
C ARG A 112 -24.20 30.20 -7.07
N LEU A 113 -23.71 31.20 -6.33
CA LEU A 113 -23.86 32.61 -6.67
C LEU A 113 -22.76 33.13 -7.60
N VAL A 114 -21.68 32.36 -7.81
CA VAL A 114 -20.50 32.79 -8.54
C VAL A 114 -20.28 31.90 -9.76
N ASP A 115 -20.54 32.45 -10.95
CA ASP A 115 -20.44 31.74 -12.25
C ASP A 115 -19.06 31.10 -12.55
N SER A 116 -18.01 31.49 -11.82
CA SER A 116 -16.65 30.92 -11.92
C SER A 116 -16.05 30.67 -10.54
N ALA A 117 -16.55 29.62 -9.90
CA ALA A 117 -16.11 29.22 -8.57
C ALA A 117 -14.76 28.49 -8.63
N SER A 118 -13.68 29.26 -8.50
CA SER A 118 -12.38 28.73 -8.10
C SER A 118 -12.18 28.95 -6.61
N GLY A 119 -11.33 28.13 -5.96
CA GLY A 119 -11.01 28.33 -4.54
C GLY A 119 -10.48 29.75 -4.23
N THR A 120 -9.78 30.37 -5.18
CA THR A 120 -9.33 31.77 -5.09
C THR A 120 -10.50 32.74 -5.12
N THR A 121 -11.45 32.54 -6.02
CA THR A 121 -12.64 33.39 -6.16
C THR A 121 -13.49 33.34 -4.88
N ILE A 122 -13.80 32.13 -4.39
CA ILE A 122 -14.60 31.91 -3.18
C ILE A 122 -13.92 32.59 -1.96
N LYS A 123 -12.60 32.45 -1.81
CA LYS A 123 -11.85 33.11 -0.74
C LYS A 123 -12.04 34.63 -0.74
N VAL A 124 -11.95 35.27 -1.91
CA VAL A 124 -12.12 36.72 -2.02
C VAL A 124 -13.53 37.15 -1.64
N TYR A 125 -14.56 36.40 -2.05
CA TYR A 125 -15.94 36.67 -1.66
C TYR A 125 -16.17 36.51 -0.17
N CYS A 126 -15.69 35.42 0.44
CA CYS A 126 -15.78 35.22 1.89
C CYS A 126 -15.07 36.33 2.67
N GLN A 127 -13.87 36.74 2.23
CA GLN A 127 -13.14 37.85 2.86
C GLN A 127 -13.93 39.16 2.81
N ARG A 128 -14.48 39.51 1.63
CA ARG A 128 -15.31 40.72 1.47
C ARG A 128 -16.55 40.70 2.35
N ALA A 129 -17.24 39.57 2.46
CA ALA A 129 -18.42 39.42 3.30
C ALA A 129 -18.12 39.65 4.79
N VAL A 130 -16.97 39.17 5.29
CA VAL A 130 -16.53 39.42 6.68
C VAL A 130 -16.29 40.90 6.92
N PHE A 131 -15.61 41.60 6.00
CA PHE A 131 -15.35 43.04 6.13
C PHE A 131 -16.62 43.90 6.06
N SER A 132 -17.62 43.48 5.29
CA SER A 132 -18.91 44.19 5.21
C SER A 132 -19.77 44.04 6.47
N ASN A 133 -19.64 42.92 7.20
CA ASN A 133 -20.38 42.65 8.45
C ASN A 133 -19.74 43.28 9.71
N MET A 134 -18.59 43.94 9.59
CA MET A 134 -17.87 44.61 10.69
C MET A 134 -18.05 46.14 10.69
N LYS A 135 -18.89 46.70 9.81
CA LYS A 135 -19.30 48.11 9.76
C LYS A 135 -20.75 48.25 10.17
#